data_AF-A0A963K4J9-F1
#
_entry.id   AF-A0A963K4J9-F1
#
_cell.length_a   1.000
_cell.length_b   1.000
_cell.length_c   1.000
_cell.angle_alpha   90.00
_cell.angle_beta   90.00
_cell.angle_gamma   90.00
#
_symmetry.space_group_name_H-M   'P 1'
#
loop_
_entity.id
_entity.type
_entity.pdbx_description
1 polymer ?
#
loop_
_entity_poly.entity_id
_entity_poly.type
_entity_poly.pdbx_seq_one_letter_code
_entity_poly.pdbx_strand_id
1 'polypeptide(L)'
;RRSTTRPSWTRSPRRCRGWDTPMRSTIEIDEALMRRAMAASGHSTKRATVEAAPTLLVRLKGQERLRDPFGKLPWDDDPGAMRNDRAPG
;
A
#
# COMPACT_ATOMS: atom_id res chain seq x y z
N ARG A 1 -33.57 35.33 -31.39
CA ARG A 1 -33.12 33.93 -31.55
C ARG A 1 -31.60 33.94 -31.71
N ARG A 2 -30.84 33.88 -30.60
CA ARG A 2 -29.36 33.91 -30.64
C ARG A 2 -28.87 32.48 -30.87
N SER A 3 -28.26 32.25 -32.01
CA SER A 3 -27.56 31.01 -32.36
C SER A 3 -26.26 30.92 -31.58
N THR A 4 -26.27 30.20 -30.47
CA THR A 4 -25.05 29.83 -29.74
C THR A 4 -24.38 28.66 -30.46
N THR A 5 -23.62 28.96 -31.51
CA THR A 5 -22.71 27.97 -32.10
C THR A 5 -21.56 27.75 -31.12
N ARG A 6 -21.53 26.59 -30.46
CA ARG A 6 -20.41 26.19 -29.59
C ARG A 6 -19.15 26.00 -30.47
N PRO A 7 -17.99 26.58 -30.11
CA PRO A 7 -16.76 26.36 -30.85
C PRO A 7 -16.34 24.88 -30.81
N SER A 8 -15.91 24.34 -31.95
CA SER A 8 -15.51 22.94 -32.17
C SER A 8 -14.25 22.50 -31.40
N TRP A 9 -13.63 23.41 -30.65
CA TRP A 9 -12.44 23.18 -29.83
C TRP A 9 -12.75 22.64 -28.44
N THR A 10 -14.01 22.32 -28.11
CA THR A 10 -14.36 21.48 -26.95
C THR A 10 -14.02 20.01 -27.22
N ARG A 11 -12.79 19.77 -27.70
CA ARG A 11 -12.17 18.46 -27.80
C ARG A 11 -11.55 18.21 -26.43
N SER A 12 -12.25 17.37 -25.65
CA SER A 12 -11.84 16.65 -24.44
C SER A 12 -10.47 16.99 -23.85
N PRO A 13 -10.36 17.20 -22.52
CA PRO A 13 -9.07 17.39 -21.88
C PRO A 13 -8.19 16.18 -22.21
N ARG A 14 -7.16 16.41 -23.03
CA ARG A 14 -6.17 15.39 -23.36
C ARG A 14 -5.51 15.01 -22.05
N ARG A 15 -5.81 13.79 -21.59
CA ARG A 15 -5.19 13.17 -20.42
C ARG A 15 -3.68 13.37 -20.51
N CYS A 16 -3.09 13.93 -19.46
CA CYS A 16 -1.65 13.94 -19.27
C CYS A 16 -1.17 12.49 -19.28
N ARG A 17 -0.55 12.03 -20.37
CA ARG A 17 0.23 10.80 -20.40
C ARG A 17 1.66 11.19 -20.07
N GLY A 18 2.01 11.07 -18.80
CA GLY A 18 3.40 11.16 -18.36
C GLY A 18 3.61 10.13 -17.27
N TRP A 19 4.63 9.31 -17.43
CA TRP A 19 5.27 8.46 -16.41
C TRP A 19 4.75 7.03 -16.20
N ASP A 20 3.63 6.59 -16.77
CA ASP A 20 3.23 5.17 -16.72
C ASP A 20 3.94 4.31 -17.80
N THR A 21 5.24 4.55 -18.01
CA THR A 21 6.05 3.64 -18.85
C THR A 21 6.67 2.61 -17.91
N PRO A 22 6.28 1.32 -17.98
CA PRO A 22 6.88 0.30 -17.14
C PRO A 22 8.38 0.21 -17.47
N MET A 23 9.22 0.49 -16.47
CA MET A 23 10.65 0.35 -16.60
C MET A 23 11.02 -1.13 -16.59
N ARG A 24 11.83 -1.55 -17.56
CA ARG A 24 12.41 -2.90 -17.59
C ARG A 24 13.83 -2.83 -17.04
N SER A 25 14.05 -3.44 -15.88
CA SER A 25 15.37 -3.59 -15.26
C SER A 25 15.73 -5.07 -15.15
N THR A 26 17.01 -5.38 -15.30
CA THR A 26 17.58 -6.71 -15.00
C THR A 26 18.28 -6.60 -13.66
N ILE A 27 17.82 -7.34 -12.67
CA ILE A 27 18.37 -7.36 -11.32
C ILE A 27 18.66 -8.81 -10.94
N GLU A 28 19.86 -9.06 -10.43
CA GLU A 28 20.25 -10.38 -9.94
C GLU A 28 19.70 -10.55 -8.51
N ILE A 29 18.84 -11.56 -8.33
CA ILE A 29 18.24 -11.90 -7.04
C ILE A 29 18.36 -13.40 -6.85
N ASP A 30 18.71 -13.82 -5.63
CA ASP A 30 18.72 -15.22 -5.23
C ASP A 30 17.35 -15.89 -5.50
N GLU A 31 17.38 -17.03 -6.18
CA GLU A 31 16.17 -17.76 -6.56
C GLU A 31 15.44 -18.37 -5.35
N ALA A 32 16.15 -18.85 -4.34
CA ALA A 32 15.55 -19.35 -3.11
C ALA A 32 14.82 -18.24 -2.36
N LEU A 33 15.39 -17.03 -2.33
CA LEU A 33 14.73 -15.86 -1.77
C LEU A 33 13.46 -15.50 -2.55
N MET A 34 13.52 -15.49 -3.88
CA MET A 34 12.35 -15.19 -4.73
C MET A 34 11.23 -16.23 -4.55
N ARG A 35 11.57 -17.52 -4.43
CA ARG A 35 10.59 -18.59 -4.18
C ARG A 35 9.90 -18.41 -2.84
N ARG A 36 10.65 -18.08 -1.78
CA ARG A 36 10.08 -17.77 -0.46
C ARG A 36 9.17 -16.54 -0.51
N ALA A 37 9.59 -15.49 -1.22
CA ALA A 37 8.79 -14.29 -1.39
C ALA A 37 7.48 -14.58 -2.14
N MET A 38 7.53 -15.30 -3.27
CA MET A 38 6.35 -15.72 -4.03
C MET A 38 5.39 -16.57 -3.21
N ALA A 39 5.91 -17.51 -2.41
CA ALA A 39 5.11 -18.35 -1.53
C ALA A 39 4.44 -17.54 -0.41
N ALA A 40 5.15 -16.58 0.18
CA ALA A 40 4.62 -15.72 1.24
C ALA A 40 3.60 -14.70 0.71
N SER A 41 3.79 -14.19 -0.50
CA SER A 41 2.91 -13.19 -1.11
C SER A 41 1.76 -13.78 -1.93
N GLY A 42 1.80 -15.08 -2.24
CA GLY A 42 0.81 -15.75 -3.09
C GLY A 42 0.86 -15.33 -4.57
N HIS A 43 1.99 -14.82 -5.05
CA HIS A 43 2.13 -14.34 -6.43
C HIS A 43 2.67 -15.43 -7.35
N SER A 44 2.08 -15.53 -8.55
CA SER A 44 2.47 -16.52 -9.57
C SER A 44 3.69 -16.10 -10.40
N THR A 45 4.07 -14.81 -10.38
CA THR A 45 5.16 -14.29 -11.21
C THR A 45 6.21 -13.55 -10.39
N LYS A 46 7.48 -13.66 -10.81
CA LYS A 46 8.60 -12.92 -10.23
C LYS A 46 8.36 -11.40 -10.32
N ARG A 47 7.80 -10.93 -11.44
CA ARG A 47 7.47 -9.50 -11.65
C ARG A 47 6.44 -8.98 -10.65
N ALA A 48 5.30 -9.66 -10.49
CA ALA A 48 4.26 -9.22 -9.55
C ALA A 48 4.79 -9.16 -8.10
N THR A 49 5.63 -10.12 -7.73
CA THR A 49 6.30 -10.15 -6.42
C THR A 49 7.22 -8.96 -6.21
N VAL A 50 8.03 -8.62 -7.22
CA VAL A 50 8.95 -7.48 -7.17
C VAL A 50 8.22 -6.14 -7.22
N GLU A 51 7.09 -6.03 -7.90
CA GLU A 51 6.28 -4.79 -7.89
C GLU A 51 5.61 -4.56 -6.51
N ALA A 52 5.15 -5.64 -5.87
CA ALA A 52 4.52 -5.59 -4.56
C ALA A 52 5.52 -5.28 -3.43
N ALA A 53 6.76 -5.75 -3.52
CA ALA A 53 7.75 -5.65 -2.43
C ALA A 53 8.15 -4.20 -2.04
N PRO A 54 8.51 -3.29 -2.96
CA PRO A 54 8.81 -1.89 -2.64
C PRO A 54 7.59 -1.15 -2.08
N THR A 55 6.41 -1.42 -2.63
CA THR A 55 5.15 -0.85 -2.14
C THR A 55 4.91 -1.24 -0.68
N LEU A 56 5.14 -2.51 -0.35
CA LEU A 56 5.04 -3.01 1.02
C LEU A 56 6.10 -2.37 1.93
N LEU A 57 7.35 -2.24 1.46
CA LEU A 57 8.43 -1.64 2.23
C LEU A 57 8.11 -0.18 2.60
N VAL A 58 7.61 0.62 1.67
CA VAL A 58 7.19 2.01 1.94
C VAL A 58 6.08 2.06 2.98
N ARG A 59 5.10 1.15 2.91
CA ARG A 59 4.02 1.05 3.91
C ARG A 59 4.56 0.72 5.29
N LEU A 60 5.45 -0.28 5.39
CA LEU A 60 6.08 -0.68 6.65
C LEU A 60 6.89 0.47 7.27
N LYS A 61 7.66 1.20 6.46
CA LYS A 61 8.38 2.40 6.91
C LYS A 61 7.46 3.55 7.31
N GLY A 62 6.30 3.68 6.66
CA GLY A 62 5.25 4.61 7.09
C GLY A 62 4.69 4.26 8.48
N GLN A 63 4.49 2.96 8.74
CA GLN A 63 4.01 2.45 10.04
C GLN A 63 5.06 2.57 11.14
N GLU A 64 6.36 2.60 10.83
CA GLU A 64 7.40 2.83 11.85
C GLU A 64 7.22 4.16 12.58
N ARG A 65 6.68 5.20 11.92
CA ARG A 65 6.34 6.48 12.59
C ARG A 65 5.26 6.35 13.65
N LEU A 66 4.40 5.33 13.52
CA LEU A 66 3.41 5.01 14.53
C LEU A 66 4.03 4.30 15.73
N ARG A 67 5.29 3.83 15.66
CA ARG A 67 5.99 3.17 16.78
C ARG A 67 6.41 4.14 17.88
N ASP A 68 6.73 5.39 17.53
CA ASP A 68 7.18 6.43 18.47
C ASP A 68 6.20 6.74 19.63
N PRO A 69 4.88 6.73 19.41
CA PRO A 69 3.90 6.92 20.49
C PRO A 69 3.63 5.67 21.35
N PHE A 70 4.03 4.45 20.95
CA PHE A 70 3.81 3.26 21.79
C PHE A 70 4.63 3.36 23.08
N GLY A 71 3.95 3.35 24.22
CA GLY A 71 4.54 3.57 25.56
C GLY A 71 4.52 5.02 26.04
N LYS A 72 4.08 5.98 25.21
CA LYS A 72 3.85 7.37 25.60
C LYS A 72 2.37 7.74 25.74
N LEU A 73 1.47 6.97 25.12
CA LEU A 73 0.04 7.14 25.38
C LEU A 73 -0.30 6.53 26.74
N PRO A 74 -0.97 7.29 27.63
CA PRO A 74 -1.59 6.72 28.80
C PRO A 74 -2.66 5.74 28.32
N TRP A 75 -2.44 4.46 28.61
CA TRP A 75 -3.46 3.44 28.46
C TRP A 75 -4.38 3.56 29.68
N ASP A 76 -5.52 4.21 29.52
CA ASP A 76 -6.44 4.59 30.60
C ASP A 76 -7.47 3.48 30.92
N ASP A 77 -7.08 2.22 30.75
CA ASP A 77 -7.94 1.08 31.10
C ASP A 77 -7.16 0.15 32.03
N ASP A 78 -7.64 -0.01 33.27
CA ASP A 78 -7.14 -0.99 34.23
C ASP A 78 -7.32 -2.42 33.68
N PRO A 79 -6.23 -3.13 33.34
CA PRO A 79 -6.31 -4.49 32.81
C PRO A 79 -6.97 -5.49 33.78
N GLY A 80 -7.05 -5.14 35.07
CA GLY A 80 -7.71 -5.95 36.10
C GLY A 80 -9.23 -5.94 35.99
N ALA A 81 -9.83 -4.82 35.57
CA ALA A 81 -11.29 -4.69 35.41
C ALA A 81 -11.83 -5.55 34.25
N MET A 82 -11.04 -5.70 33.18
CA MET A 82 -11.35 -6.51 31.99
C MET A 82 -11.06 -8.02 32.15
N ARG A 83 -10.56 -8.44 33.32
CA ARG A 83 -10.27 -9.85 33.61
C ARG A 83 -11.27 -10.48 34.58
N ASN A 84 -12.08 -9.67 35.27
CA ASN A 84 -13.01 -10.12 36.32
C ASN A 84 -14.46 -10.31 35.84
N ASP A 85 -14.77 -9.90 34.62
CA ASP A 85 -16.06 -10.06 33.93
C ASP A 85 -16.33 -11.50 33.46
N ARG A 86 -15.41 -12.43 33.70
CA ARG A 86 -15.58 -13.87 33.41
C ARG A 86 -15.29 -14.79 34.60
N ALA A 87 -15.73 -14.41 35.80
CA ALA A 87 -15.92 -15.41 36.86
C ALA A 87 -17.28 -16.11 36.63
N PRO A 88 -17.32 -17.42 36.35
CA PRO A 88 -18.59 -18.13 36.21
C PRO A 88 -19.24 -18.27 37.60
N GLY A 89 -20.43 -17.71 37.74
CA GLY A 89 -21.41 -18.06 38.78
C GLY A 89 -22.51 -18.91 38.18
#